data_AF-A0A6V8L8M4-F1
#
_entry.id   AF-A0A6V8L8M4-F1
#
_cell.length_a   1.000
_cell.length_b   1.000
_cell.length_c   1.000
_cell.angle_alpha   90.00
_cell.angle_beta   90.00
_cell.angle_gamma   90.00
#
_symmetry.space_group_name_H-M   'P 1'
#
loop_
_entity.id
_entity.type
_entity.pdbx_description
1 polymer ?
#
loop_
_entity_poly.entity_id
_entity_poly.type
_entity_poly.pdbx_seq_one_letter_code
_entity_poly.pdbx_strand_id
1 'polypeptide(L)'
;MAYDTFRLFRKYPAARYRVAADSGGRARSLRGQTREGSGRVTLQQSMFRGFANAVDPSAAELRAWAYQPDSVPLQSMPPDWDLLVSGDRLIGTLFDLAMDRSCPARRFALHCLYIYAADGIRTNFRAHPKRRLRKLVEQAEEYGDELMVTWAHNARSCCPSPTSSTTTTGARAA
;
A
#
# COMPACT_ATOMS: atom_id res chain seq x y z
N MET A 1 -26.07 -12.27 -0.34
CA MET A 1 -25.03 -13.07 0.33
C MET A 1 -23.67 -12.38 0.19
N ALA A 2 -23.49 -11.21 0.81
CA ALA A 2 -22.26 -10.38 0.69
C ALA A 2 -21.65 -10.05 2.08
N TYR A 3 -21.93 -10.89 3.08
CA TYR A 3 -21.52 -10.66 4.47
C TYR A 3 -20.28 -11.43 4.90
N ASP A 4 -19.76 -12.35 4.07
CA ASP A 4 -18.59 -13.18 4.44
C ASP A 4 -17.26 -12.69 3.83
N THR A 5 -17.30 -11.74 2.88
CA THR A 5 -16.10 -11.12 2.32
C THR A 5 -15.30 -10.36 3.38
N PHE A 6 -15.96 -9.88 4.45
CA PHE A 6 -15.31 -9.15 5.54
C PHE A 6 -14.47 -10.02 6.48
N ARG A 7 -14.69 -11.35 6.58
CA ARG A 7 -13.92 -12.20 7.50
C ARG A 7 -12.46 -12.40 7.06
N LEU A 8 -12.18 -12.35 5.75
CA LEU A 8 -10.81 -12.41 5.23
C LEU A 8 -10.02 -11.12 5.53
N PHE A 9 -10.67 -9.95 5.44
CA PHE A 9 -10.03 -8.66 5.76
C PHE A 9 -9.86 -8.42 7.27
N ARG A 10 -10.73 -9.01 8.10
CA ARG A 10 -10.65 -8.90 9.56
C ARG A 10 -9.61 -9.84 10.20
N LYS A 11 -9.07 -10.81 9.46
CA LYS A 11 -8.00 -11.71 9.94
C LYS A 11 -6.62 -11.03 9.95
N TYR A 12 -6.48 -9.90 9.26
CA TYR A 12 -5.38 -8.96 9.42
C TYR A 12 -5.90 -7.69 10.08
N PRO A 13 -6.29 -7.71 11.38
CA PRO A 13 -6.30 -6.45 12.10
C PRO A 13 -4.90 -5.89 11.94
N ALA A 14 -4.79 -4.61 11.65
CA ALA A 14 -3.58 -3.83 11.84
C ALA A 14 -3.11 -4.08 13.28
N ALA A 15 -2.37 -5.17 13.48
CA ALA A 15 -1.77 -5.52 14.74
C ALA A 15 -0.74 -4.43 14.92
N ARG A 16 -1.16 -3.40 15.66
CA ARG A 16 -0.39 -2.32 16.25
C ARG A 16 0.94 -2.15 15.54
N TYR A 17 1.05 -1.15 14.67
CA TYR A 17 2.32 -0.64 14.16
C TYR A 17 3.22 -0.25 15.36
N ARG A 18 3.80 -1.26 16.03
CA ARG A 18 5.01 -1.15 16.81
C ARG A 18 6.09 -1.29 15.76
N VAL A 19 6.63 -0.14 15.37
CA VAL A 19 8.01 -0.07 14.91
C VAL A 19 8.81 -0.87 15.94
N ALA A 20 9.43 -1.95 15.50
CA ALA A 20 10.30 -2.76 16.32
C ALA A 20 11.50 -1.89 16.69
N ALA A 21 11.37 -1.17 17.80
CA ALA A 21 12.48 -0.56 18.49
C ALA A 21 13.29 -1.68 19.13
N ASP A 22 14.20 -2.30 18.36
CA ASP A 22 15.37 -2.91 18.95
C ASP A 22 16.53 -2.93 17.97
N SER A 23 17.49 -2.05 18.20
CA SER A 23 18.91 -2.23 17.91
C SER A 23 19.66 -1.14 18.67
N GLY A 24 19.95 -1.45 19.94
CA GLY A 24 20.93 -0.69 20.72
C GLY A 24 22.27 -0.61 19.98
N GLY A 25 22.67 0.62 19.67
CA GLY A 25 23.93 0.93 18.98
C GLY A 25 24.61 2.13 19.63
N ARG A 26 25.05 1.91 20.87
CA ARG A 26 25.96 2.73 21.70
C ARG A 26 26.80 3.75 20.87
N ALA A 27 26.33 4.99 20.75
CA ALA A 27 27.09 6.07 20.12
C ALA A 27 28.24 6.50 21.05
N ARG A 28 29.43 5.97 20.76
CA ARG A 28 30.68 6.35 21.43
C ARG A 28 31.24 7.58 20.73
N SER A 29 31.37 8.66 21.50
CA SER A 29 32.05 9.91 21.16
C SER A 29 33.46 9.66 20.62
N LEU A 30 33.76 10.16 19.42
CA LEU A 30 35.13 10.53 19.02
C LEU A 30 35.08 11.79 18.13
N ARG A 31 35.61 12.88 18.69
CA ARG A 31 36.08 14.07 17.98
C ARG A 31 37.36 13.71 17.21
N GLY A 32 37.46 14.18 15.96
CA GLY A 32 38.69 14.20 15.16
C GLY A 32 38.35 14.60 13.72
N GLN A 33 38.57 15.86 13.35
CA GLN A 33 39.71 16.35 12.55
C GLN A 33 39.46 16.38 11.02
N THR A 34 39.25 17.61 10.54
CA THR A 34 39.83 18.29 9.36
C THR A 34 40.14 17.57 8.03
N ARG A 35 39.76 18.33 6.97
CA ARG A 35 40.40 18.58 5.65
C ARG A 35 39.83 17.89 4.40
N GLU A 36 39.32 18.78 3.54
CA GLU A 36 39.49 18.91 2.08
C GLU A 36 39.32 17.69 1.16
N GLY A 37 38.47 17.89 0.14
CA GLY A 37 38.71 17.34 -1.19
C GLY A 37 37.58 16.49 -1.77
N SER A 38 37.09 16.94 -2.92
CA SER A 38 36.44 16.12 -3.95
C SER A 38 34.98 15.71 -3.70
N GLY A 39 34.08 16.59 -4.13
CA GLY A 39 32.89 16.25 -4.94
C GLY A 39 32.20 14.92 -4.64
N ARG A 40 31.86 14.65 -3.38
CA ARG A 40 30.76 13.76 -3.07
C ARG A 40 29.51 14.57 -3.31
N VAL A 41 28.65 14.10 -4.22
CA VAL A 41 27.23 14.39 -4.14
C VAL A 41 26.83 13.97 -2.73
N THR A 42 26.77 14.93 -1.81
CA THR A 42 26.02 14.76 -0.58
C THR A 42 24.62 14.49 -1.09
N LEU A 43 24.22 13.21 -1.08
CA LEU A 43 22.82 12.84 -0.95
C LEU A 43 22.39 13.59 0.31
N GLN A 44 21.94 14.82 0.11
CA GLN A 44 21.26 15.57 1.12
C GLN A 44 20.05 14.69 1.37
N GLN A 45 20.16 13.85 2.39
CA GLN A 45 19.04 13.19 3.00
C GLN A 45 18.16 14.34 3.46
N SER A 46 17.33 14.82 2.55
CA SER A 46 16.24 15.72 2.82
C SER A 46 15.35 14.92 3.74
N MET A 47 15.63 15.03 5.03
CA MET A 47 14.77 14.51 6.07
C MET A 47 13.36 14.98 5.73
N PHE A 48 12.43 14.04 5.62
CA PHE A 48 11.04 14.36 5.37
C PHE A 48 10.59 15.31 6.48
N ARG A 49 10.24 16.54 6.11
CA ARG A 49 9.91 17.61 7.08
C ARG A 49 8.42 17.62 7.43
N GLY A 50 7.64 16.70 6.87
CA GLY A 50 6.19 16.65 6.99
C GLY A 50 5.48 16.86 5.65
N PHE A 51 4.17 16.64 5.69
CA PHE A 51 3.27 16.88 4.56
C PHE A 51 2.88 18.37 4.52
N ALA A 52 2.90 18.98 3.33
CA ALA A 52 2.34 20.32 3.13
C ALA A 52 0.82 20.34 3.41
N ASN A 53 0.12 19.26 3.05
CA ASN A 53 -1.25 18.97 3.43
C ASN A 53 -1.38 17.48 3.74
N ALA A 54 -1.58 17.11 5.00
CA ALA A 54 -1.70 15.71 5.40
C ALA A 54 -2.98 15.03 4.89
N VAL A 55 -4.01 15.80 4.52
CA VAL A 55 -5.30 15.28 4.00
C VAL A 55 -5.23 14.94 2.51
N ASP A 56 -4.40 15.65 1.75
CA ASP A 56 -4.15 15.40 0.32
C ASP A 56 -2.64 15.45 0.03
N PRO A 57 -1.87 14.44 0.48
CA PRO A 57 -0.44 14.43 0.27
C PRO A 57 -0.11 14.17 -1.20
N SER A 58 0.97 14.79 -1.69
CA SER A 58 1.47 14.47 -3.02
C SER A 58 2.12 13.09 -3.06
N ALA A 59 2.19 12.49 -4.25
CA ALA A 59 2.89 11.22 -4.45
C ALA A 59 4.37 11.27 -4.02
N ALA A 60 5.03 12.43 -4.20
CA ALA A 60 6.43 12.62 -3.80
C ALA A 60 6.56 12.64 -2.27
N GLU A 61 5.68 13.36 -1.57
CA GLU A 61 5.66 13.42 -0.11
C GLU A 61 5.33 12.06 0.50
N LEU A 62 4.36 11.34 -0.07
CA LEU A 62 4.00 10.00 0.39
C LEU A 62 5.18 9.02 0.26
N ARG A 63 5.92 9.07 -0.86
CA ARG A 63 7.14 8.27 -1.02
C ARG A 63 8.20 8.65 0.00
N ALA A 64 8.46 9.95 0.18
CA ALA A 64 9.47 10.42 1.13
C ALA A 64 9.14 9.99 2.57
N TRP A 65 7.87 10.10 2.98
CA TRP A 65 7.40 9.60 4.26
C TRP A 65 7.53 8.07 4.38
N ALA A 66 7.22 7.32 3.32
CA ALA A 66 7.25 5.85 3.36
C ALA A 66 8.64 5.26 3.66
N TYR A 67 9.71 5.97 3.28
CA TYR A 67 11.10 5.60 3.62
C TYR A 67 11.60 6.20 4.94
N GLN A 68 10.82 7.09 5.56
CA GLN A 68 11.10 7.69 6.86
C GLN A 68 9.84 7.75 7.73
N PRO A 69 9.16 6.61 8.00
CA PRO A 69 7.84 6.63 8.66
C PRO A 69 7.90 7.17 10.09
N ASP A 70 9.07 7.12 10.74
CA ASP A 70 9.29 7.63 12.10
C ASP A 70 9.35 9.18 12.17
N SER A 71 9.55 9.85 11.03
CA SER A 71 9.63 11.31 10.97
C SER A 71 8.30 11.99 11.28
N VAL A 72 7.19 11.36 10.88
CA VAL A 72 5.83 11.79 11.21
C VAL A 72 5.05 10.55 11.64
N PRO A 73 4.86 10.32 12.95
CA PRO A 73 4.20 9.13 13.44
C PRO A 73 2.73 9.10 13.01
N LEU A 74 2.22 7.91 12.70
CA LEU A 74 0.83 7.73 12.24
C LEU A 74 -0.20 8.31 13.21
N GLN A 75 0.10 8.36 14.52
CA GLN A 75 -0.81 8.93 15.53
C GLN A 75 -0.98 10.45 15.41
N SER A 76 -0.05 11.13 14.74
CA SER A 76 -0.12 12.57 14.46
C SER A 76 -0.83 12.89 13.14
N MET A 77 -1.16 11.87 12.35
CA MET A 77 -1.92 12.04 11.11
C MET A 77 -3.40 12.30 11.41
N PRO A 78 -4.15 12.87 10.44
CA PRO A 78 -5.59 12.98 10.56
C PRO A 78 -6.28 11.64 10.88
N PRO A 79 -7.46 11.65 11.51
CA PRO A 79 -8.29 10.45 11.63
C PRO A 79 -8.53 9.82 10.25
N ASP A 80 -8.53 8.48 10.21
CA ASP A 80 -8.77 7.70 9.00
C ASP A 80 -7.84 8.06 7.83
N TRP A 81 -6.59 8.41 8.13
CA TRP A 81 -5.60 8.81 7.13
C TRP A 81 -5.36 7.74 6.06
N ASP A 82 -5.41 6.47 6.44
CA ASP A 82 -5.36 5.34 5.52
C ASP A 82 -6.51 5.36 4.50
N LEU A 83 -7.73 5.76 4.90
CA LEU A 83 -8.84 5.97 3.97
C LEU A 83 -8.58 7.14 3.02
N LEU A 84 -8.04 8.25 3.53
CA LEU A 84 -7.76 9.46 2.74
C LEU A 84 -6.73 9.19 1.64
N VAL A 85 -5.67 8.44 1.95
CA VAL A 85 -4.59 8.17 0.98
C VAL A 85 -4.89 7.00 0.04
N SER A 86 -5.85 6.13 0.37
CA SER A 86 -6.23 4.95 -0.44
C SER A 86 -7.06 5.28 -1.69
N GLY A 87 -6.91 6.48 -2.25
CA GLY A 87 -7.64 6.94 -3.43
C GLY A 87 -6.94 6.72 -4.76
N ASP A 88 -7.68 6.91 -5.85
CA ASP A 88 -7.24 6.76 -7.25
C ASP A 88 -5.96 7.55 -7.61
N ARG A 89 -5.72 8.68 -6.94
CA ARG A 89 -4.56 9.56 -7.23
C ARG A 89 -3.25 8.96 -6.72
N LEU A 90 -3.30 8.28 -5.56
CA LEU A 90 -2.11 7.79 -4.86
C LEU A 90 -1.96 6.27 -4.96
N ILE A 91 -2.97 5.54 -5.43
CA ILE A 91 -2.95 4.08 -5.47
C ILE A 91 -1.77 3.50 -6.25
N GLY A 92 -1.33 4.15 -7.33
CA GLY A 92 -0.14 3.72 -8.06
C GLY A 92 1.13 3.86 -7.22
N THR A 93 1.25 4.95 -6.46
CA THR A 93 2.38 5.17 -5.54
C THR A 93 2.36 4.16 -4.41
N LEU A 94 1.20 3.89 -3.82
CA LEU A 94 1.03 2.88 -2.78
C LEU A 94 1.37 1.48 -3.31
N PHE A 95 1.00 1.19 -4.56
CA PHE A 95 1.37 -0.07 -5.21
C PHE A 95 2.88 -0.21 -5.38
N ASP A 96 3.57 0.82 -5.88
CA ASP A 96 5.03 0.83 -5.99
C ASP A 96 5.70 0.57 -4.63
N LEU A 97 5.20 1.23 -3.57
CA LEU A 97 5.71 1.09 -2.21
C LEU A 97 5.43 -0.30 -1.60
N ALA A 98 4.33 -0.95 -1.99
CA ALA A 98 4.00 -2.30 -1.54
C ALA A 98 4.82 -3.37 -2.29
N MET A 99 5.18 -3.10 -3.55
CA MET A 99 6.06 -3.94 -4.37
C MET A 99 7.52 -3.90 -3.89
N ASP A 100 7.98 -2.76 -3.37
CA ASP A 100 9.34 -2.65 -2.84
C ASP A 100 9.50 -3.35 -1.48
N ARG A 101 10.38 -4.36 -1.44
CA ARG A 101 10.72 -5.11 -0.22
C ARG A 101 11.54 -4.29 0.77
N SER A 102 12.24 -3.25 0.32
CA SER A 102 13.08 -2.39 1.16
C SER A 102 12.29 -1.30 1.88
N CYS A 103 11.06 -1.03 1.43
CA CYS A 103 10.20 0.03 1.95
C CYS A 103 9.79 -0.24 3.42
N PRO A 104 10.17 0.64 4.37
CA PRO A 104 9.77 0.51 5.78
C PRO A 104 8.24 0.58 5.98
N ALA A 105 7.56 1.47 5.25
CA ALA A 105 6.10 1.62 5.31
C ALA A 105 5.34 0.63 4.41
N ARG A 106 6.00 -0.41 3.89
CA ARG A 106 5.41 -1.40 2.98
C ARG A 106 4.10 -2.01 3.49
N ARG A 107 4.04 -2.36 4.78
CA ARG A 107 2.84 -2.93 5.41
C ARG A 107 1.66 -1.95 5.40
N PHE A 108 1.94 -0.67 5.61
CA PHE A 108 0.93 0.39 5.52
C PHE A 108 0.43 0.55 4.08
N ALA A 109 1.35 0.55 3.10
CA ALA A 109 0.98 0.61 1.70
C ALA A 109 0.08 -0.57 1.29
N LEU A 110 0.43 -1.80 1.70
CA LEU A 110 -0.37 -3.00 1.46
C LEU A 110 -1.77 -2.91 2.11
N HIS A 111 -1.86 -2.37 3.32
CA HIS A 111 -3.14 -2.10 3.99
C HIS A 111 -4.03 -1.15 3.17
N CYS A 112 -3.44 -0.08 2.63
CA CYS A 112 -4.15 0.85 1.75
C CYS A 112 -4.63 0.18 0.45
N LEU A 113 -3.84 -0.75 -0.11
CA LEU A 113 -4.28 -1.54 -1.28
C LEU A 113 -5.52 -2.40 -0.98
N TYR A 114 -5.62 -2.96 0.23
CA TYR A 114 -6.80 -3.70 0.66
C TYR A 114 -8.03 -2.79 0.81
N ILE A 115 -7.87 -1.59 1.37
CA ILE A 115 -8.95 -0.59 1.45
C ILE A 115 -9.46 -0.24 0.05
N TYR A 116 -8.56 0.11 -0.87
CA TYR A 116 -8.89 0.46 -2.25
C TYR A 116 -9.67 -0.67 -2.97
N ALA A 117 -9.20 -1.92 -2.84
CA ALA A 117 -9.87 -3.07 -3.43
C ALA A 117 -11.28 -3.25 -2.82
N ALA A 118 -11.38 -3.21 -1.49
CA ALA A 118 -12.63 -3.37 -0.78
C ALA A 118 -13.65 -2.28 -1.15
N ASP A 119 -13.22 -1.02 -1.26
CA ASP A 119 -14.11 0.08 -1.65
C ASP A 119 -14.60 -0.04 -3.09
N GLY A 120 -13.71 -0.45 -4.00
CA GLY A 120 -14.07 -0.76 -5.38
C GLY A 120 -15.11 -1.86 -5.45
N ILE A 121 -14.94 -2.96 -4.70
CA ILE A 121 -15.89 -4.09 -4.71
C ILE A 121 -17.22 -3.69 -4.08
N ARG A 122 -17.20 -3.05 -2.91
CA ARG A 122 -18.40 -2.62 -2.16
C ARG A 122 -19.28 -1.67 -2.97
N THR A 123 -18.67 -0.80 -3.77
CA THR A 123 -19.38 0.19 -4.60
C THR A 123 -19.68 -0.32 -6.01
N ASN A 124 -19.45 -1.61 -6.30
CA ASN A 124 -19.55 -2.19 -7.65
C ASN A 124 -18.78 -1.36 -8.69
N PHE A 125 -17.57 -0.94 -8.32
CA PHE A 125 -16.61 -0.16 -9.10
C PHE A 125 -17.09 1.23 -9.51
N ARG A 126 -18.00 1.83 -8.73
CA ARG A 126 -18.38 3.24 -8.87
C ARG A 126 -17.33 4.19 -8.29
N ALA A 127 -16.69 3.81 -7.17
CA ALA A 127 -15.65 4.62 -6.54
C ALA A 127 -14.31 4.52 -7.28
N HIS A 128 -13.97 3.31 -7.74
CA HIS A 128 -12.69 3.00 -8.37
C HIS A 128 -12.88 2.20 -9.66
N PRO A 129 -12.18 2.55 -10.77
CA PRO A 129 -12.33 1.83 -12.02
C PRO A 129 -11.91 0.35 -11.91
N LYS A 130 -12.82 -0.59 -12.23
CA LYS A 130 -12.54 -2.04 -12.25
C LYS A 130 -11.27 -2.39 -13.04
N ARG A 131 -11.08 -1.73 -14.19
CA ARG A 131 -9.91 -1.94 -15.06
C ARG A 131 -8.60 -1.61 -14.34
N ARG A 132 -8.59 -0.59 -13.48
CA ARG A 132 -7.38 -0.19 -12.74
C ARG A 132 -7.04 -1.23 -11.68
N LEU A 133 -8.01 -1.64 -10.84
CA LEU A 133 -7.78 -2.70 -9.86
C LEU A 133 -7.27 -3.98 -10.53
N ARG A 134 -7.90 -4.38 -11.65
CA ARG A 134 -7.48 -5.58 -12.39
C ARG A 134 -6.01 -5.52 -12.84
N LYS A 135 -5.56 -4.38 -13.38
CA LYS A 135 -4.15 -4.21 -13.79
C LYS A 135 -3.18 -4.35 -12.62
N LEU A 136 -3.51 -3.78 -11.45
CA LEU A 136 -2.66 -3.90 -10.26
C LEU A 136 -2.59 -5.36 -9.77
N VAL A 137 -3.71 -6.08 -9.80
CA VAL A 137 -3.78 -7.50 -9.47
C VAL A 137 -2.92 -8.33 -10.44
N GLU A 138 -3.07 -8.12 -11.75
CA GLU A 138 -2.26 -8.80 -12.77
C GLU A 138 -0.75 -8.56 -12.55
N GLN A 139 -0.35 -7.31 -12.32
CA GLN A 139 1.05 -6.96 -12.04
C GLN A 139 1.60 -7.59 -10.75
N ALA A 140 0.78 -7.64 -9.69
CA ALA A 140 1.19 -8.23 -8.42
C ALA A 140 1.33 -9.76 -8.49
N GLU A 141 0.58 -10.44 -9.35
CA GLU A 141 0.75 -11.87 -9.57
C GLU A 141 1.99 -12.19 -10.40
N GLU A 142 2.30 -11.36 -11.38
CA GLU A 142 3.41 -11.60 -12.31
C GLU A 142 4.77 -11.22 -11.70
N TYR A 143 4.84 -10.09 -11.01
CA TYR A 143 6.09 -9.51 -10.52
C TYR A 143 6.18 -9.41 -9.00
N GLY A 144 5.08 -9.64 -8.30
CA GLY A 144 5.02 -9.47 -6.85
C GLY A 144 5.72 -10.59 -6.11
N ASP A 145 6.08 -10.32 -4.85
CA ASP A 145 6.49 -11.37 -3.93
C ASP A 145 5.28 -12.02 -3.24
N GLU A 146 5.54 -12.95 -2.32
CA GLU A 146 4.48 -13.72 -1.64
C GLU A 146 3.35 -12.85 -1.05
N LEU A 147 3.68 -11.69 -0.46
CA LEU A 147 2.68 -10.79 0.11
C LEU A 147 1.79 -10.16 -0.97
N MET A 148 2.41 -9.71 -2.07
CA MET A 148 1.70 -9.11 -3.20
C MET A 148 0.85 -10.15 -3.96
N VAL A 149 1.37 -11.36 -4.16
CA VAL A 149 0.63 -12.48 -4.75
C VAL A 149 -0.56 -12.86 -3.88
N THR A 150 -0.38 -12.91 -2.55
CA THR A 150 -1.47 -13.18 -1.61
C THR A 150 -2.56 -12.11 -1.69
N TRP A 151 -2.17 -10.83 -1.69
CA TRP A 151 -3.11 -9.72 -1.87
C TRP A 151 -3.87 -9.82 -3.20
N ALA A 152 -3.17 -10.11 -4.29
CA ALA A 152 -3.76 -10.22 -5.62
C ALA A 152 -4.78 -11.36 -5.70
N HIS A 153 -4.44 -12.52 -5.14
CA HIS A 153 -5.33 -13.67 -5.03
C HIS A 153 -6.61 -13.32 -4.23
N ASN A 154 -6.46 -12.64 -3.09
CA ASN A 154 -7.58 -12.21 -2.25
C ASN A 154 -8.48 -11.20 -2.98
N ALA A 155 -7.89 -10.20 -3.64
CA ALA A 155 -8.61 -9.18 -4.39
C ALA A 155 -9.37 -9.79 -5.58
N ARG A 156 -8.77 -10.74 -6.29
CA ARG A 156 -9.41 -11.47 -7.41
C ARG A 156 -10.58 -12.32 -6.95
N SER A 157 -10.43 -13.05 -5.84
CA SER A 157 -11.49 -13.92 -5.31
C SER A 157 -12.77 -13.16 -4.96
N CYS A 158 -12.65 -11.86 -4.69
CA CYS A 158 -13.78 -10.97 -4.44
C CYS A 158 -14.37 -10.32 -5.70
N CYS A 159 -13.72 -10.48 -6.86
CA CYS A 159 -14.16 -9.98 -8.15
C CYS A 159 -14.68 -11.15 -8.99
N PRO A 160 -16.00 -11.45 -9.02
CA PRO A 160 -16.49 -12.55 -9.85
C PRO A 160 -16.14 -12.31 -11.32
N SER A 161 -15.55 -13.33 -11.94
CA SER A 161 -15.37 -13.37 -13.39
C SER A 161 -16.74 -13.44 -14.07
N PRO A 162 -17.00 -12.67 -15.14
CA PRO A 162 -18.28 -12.73 -15.85
C PRO A 162 -18.49 -14.02 -16.68
N THR A 163 -17.59 -15.01 -16.63
CA THR A 163 -17.54 -16.13 -17.59
C THR A 163 -18.18 -17.45 -17.13
N SER A 164 -19.09 -17.43 -16.17
CA SER A 164 -19.90 -18.60 -15.82
C SER A 164 -21.40 -18.30 -15.88
N SER A 165 -21.86 -17.66 -16.95
CA SER A 165 -23.22 -17.88 -17.45
C SER A 165 -23.15 -19.08 -18.39
N THR A 166 -23.27 -20.27 -17.81
CA THR A 166 -23.46 -21.53 -18.54
C THR A 166 -24.58 -21.35 -19.56
N THR A 167 -24.22 -21.46 -20.83
CA THR A 167 -25.15 -21.65 -21.93
C THR A 167 -25.90 -22.97 -21.68
N THR A 168 -27.02 -22.91 -20.97
CA THR A 168 -28.00 -23.98 -21.00
C THR A 168 -28.80 -23.82 -22.28
N THR A 169 -28.25 -24.39 -23.36
CA THR A 169 -28.99 -24.73 -24.57
C THR A 169 -30.13 -25.66 -24.18
N GLY A 170 -31.30 -25.08 -23.93
CA GLY A 170 -32.56 -25.80 -23.84
C GLY A 170 -32.96 -26.27 -25.24
N ALA A 171 -32.31 -27.33 -25.71
CA ALA A 171 -32.90 -28.18 -26.73
C ALA A 171 -34.15 -28.82 -26.09
N ARG A 172 -35.33 -28.38 -26.52
CA ARG A 172 -36.56 -29.16 -26.30
C ARG A 172 -37.15 -29.49 -27.66
N ALA A 173 -36.95 -30.75 -28.03
CA ALA A 173 -37.69 -31.46 -29.05
C ALA A 173 -39.18 -31.56 -28.65
N ALA A 174 -40.04 -31.38 -29.65
CA ALA A 174 -41.25 -32.14 -29.98
C ALA A 174 -42.16 -31.26 -30.86
#